data_AF-A0A537ZQF6-F1
#
_entry.id   AF-A0A537ZQF6-F1
#
_cell.length_a   1.000
_cell.length_b   1.000
_cell.length_c   1.000
_cell.angle_alpha   90.00
_cell.angle_beta   90.00
_cell.angle_gamma   90.00
#
_symmetry.space_group_name_H-M   'P 1'
#
loop_
_entity.id
_entity.type
_entity.pdbx_description
1 polymer ?
#
loop_
_entity_poly.entity_id
_entity_poly.type
_entity_poly.pdbx_seq_one_letter_code
_entity_poly.pdbx_strand_id
1 'polypeptide(L)'
;MTSTWTNGLGEGTAPPHWVRDADGHHYCLVCRRERAIDAALEEAGEVGIVARAKLRSQAVVKFEIARDPERTEGEIARAAHTSIGAVRNARKEVAA
;
A
#
# COMPACT_ATOMS: atom_id res chain seq x y z
N MET A 1 14.10 9.29 4.07
CA MET A 1 13.81 10.60 3.47
C MET A 1 12.48 10.48 2.74
N THR A 2 11.45 11.21 3.15
CA THR A 2 10.14 11.22 2.49
C THR A 2 10.08 12.40 1.54
N SER A 3 10.04 12.12 0.24
CA SER A 3 9.79 13.14 -0.78
C SER A 3 8.28 13.32 -0.95
N THR A 4 7.79 14.55 -0.84
CA THR A 4 6.39 14.91 -1.05
C THR A 4 6.30 15.78 -2.31
N TRP A 5 5.32 15.51 -3.17
CA TRP A 5 5.09 16.34 -4.37
C TRP A 5 4.45 17.67 -4.00
N THR A 6 4.92 18.74 -4.63
CA THR A 6 4.33 20.08 -4.52
C THR A 6 3.82 20.48 -5.91
N ASN A 7 2.53 20.80 -6.02
CA ASN A 7 1.94 21.26 -7.29
C ASN A 7 2.66 22.54 -7.78
N GLY A 8 2.96 22.61 -9.08
CA GLY A 8 3.61 23.78 -9.70
C GLY A 8 5.11 23.62 -9.99
N LEU A 9 5.72 22.49 -9.66
CA LEU A 9 7.05 22.14 -10.17
C LEU A 9 6.89 21.67 -11.63
N GLY A 10 7.60 22.33 -12.56
CA GLY A 10 7.63 21.94 -13.97
C GLY A 10 8.12 20.50 -14.17
N GLU A 11 8.00 19.95 -15.39
CA GLU A 11 8.40 18.57 -15.73
C GLU A 11 9.81 18.25 -15.23
N GLY A 12 9.87 17.68 -14.03
CA GLY A 12 11.06 17.14 -13.42
C GLY A 12 10.92 15.63 -13.35
N THR A 13 12.01 14.92 -13.62
CA THR A 13 12.08 13.47 -13.41
C THR A 13 11.61 13.14 -12.00
N ALA A 14 10.56 12.31 -11.88
CA ALA A 14 10.05 11.90 -10.59
C ALA A 14 11.16 11.33 -9.70
N PRO A 15 11.11 11.51 -8.37
CA PRO A 15 12.15 11.01 -7.49
C PRO A 15 12.36 9.50 -7.67
N PRO A 16 13.58 8.99 -7.39
CA PRO A 16 13.84 7.56 -7.42
C PRO A 16 12.81 6.83 -6.54
N HIS A 17 12.30 5.69 -7.04
CA HIS A 17 11.27 4.84 -6.42
C HIS A 17 9.80 5.29 -6.57
N TRP A 18 9.53 6.39 -7.28
CA TRP A 18 8.17 6.71 -7.73
C TRP A 18 7.81 5.87 -8.95
N VAL A 19 6.56 5.43 -9.00
CA VAL A 19 6.05 4.64 -10.13
C VAL A 19 5.08 5.51 -10.93
N ARG A 20 5.17 5.40 -12.26
CA ARG A 20 4.24 6.05 -13.18
C ARG A 20 3.15 5.06 -13.60
N ASP A 21 1.90 5.48 -13.58
CA ASP A 21 0.78 4.67 -14.08
C ASP A 21 0.64 4.77 -15.62
N ALA A 22 -0.37 4.09 -16.17
CA ALA A 22 -0.67 4.11 -17.60
C ALA A 22 -1.11 5.49 -18.11
N ASP A 23 -1.76 6.28 -17.25
CA ASP A 23 -2.26 7.63 -17.56
C ASP A 23 -1.18 8.72 -17.40
N GLY A 24 0.01 8.35 -16.94
CA GLY A 24 1.15 9.23 -16.78
C GLY A 24 1.29 9.91 -15.41
N HIS A 25 0.43 9.58 -14.45
CA HIS A 25 0.53 10.08 -13.09
C HIS A 25 1.66 9.40 -12.32
N HIS A 26 2.36 10.19 -11.51
CA HIS A 26 3.43 9.72 -10.64
C HIS A 26 2.93 9.47 -9.23
N TYR A 27 3.20 8.28 -8.69
CA TYR A 27 2.82 7.89 -7.34
C TYR A 27 4.02 7.52 -6.49
N CYS A 28 4.11 8.16 -5.32
CA CYS A 28 5.00 7.74 -4.26
C CYS A 28 4.47 6.47 -3.58
N LEU A 29 5.30 5.86 -2.72
CA LEU A 29 4.92 4.64 -2.00
C LEU A 29 3.66 4.83 -1.13
N VAL A 30 3.48 6.01 -0.52
CA VAL A 30 2.31 6.31 0.31
C VAL A 30 1.04 6.32 -0.54
N CYS A 31 1.03 7.09 -1.64
CA CYS A 31 -0.12 7.15 -2.55
C CYS A 31 -0.47 5.76 -3.12
N ARG A 32 0.53 4.93 -3.40
CA ARG A 32 0.28 3.55 -3.87
C ARG A 32 -0.40 2.68 -2.82
N ARG A 33 -0.04 2.84 -1.54
CA ARG A 33 -0.72 2.16 -0.42
C ARG A 33 -2.15 2.66 -0.25
N GLU A 34 -2.37 3.97 -0.34
CA GLU A 34 -3.72 4.56 -0.25
C GLU A 34 -4.61 4.05 -1.37
N ARG A 35 -4.13 3.98 -2.61
CA ARG A 35 -4.88 3.38 -3.72
C ARG A 35 -5.25 1.92 -3.49
N ALA A 36 -4.34 1.12 -2.91
CA ALA A 36 -4.64 -0.27 -2.56
C ALA A 36 -5.72 -0.36 -1.47
N ILE A 37 -5.70 0.58 -0.51
CA ILE A 37 -6.75 0.70 0.50
C ILE A 37 -8.08 1.09 -0.14
N ASP A 38 -8.08 2.10 -1.01
CA ASP A 38 -9.30 2.60 -1.65
C ASP A 38 -9.97 1.50 -2.47
N ALA A 39 -9.20 0.75 -3.26
CA ALA A 39 -9.70 -0.41 -4.01
C ALA A 39 -10.33 -1.47 -3.08
N ALA A 40 -9.68 -1.79 -1.95
CA ALA A 40 -10.22 -2.76 -1.00
C ALA A 40 -11.48 -2.27 -0.27
N LEU A 41 -11.60 -0.96 -0.03
CA LEU A 41 -12.79 -0.36 0.57
C LEU A 41 -13.94 -0.26 -0.42
N GLU A 42 -13.65 0.03 -1.68
CA GLU A 42 -14.63 0.03 -2.77
C GLU A 42 -15.22 -1.36 -2.98
N GLU A 43 -14.38 -2.40 -3.02
CA GLU A 43 -14.82 -3.80 -3.14
C GLU A 43 -15.68 -4.24 -1.94
N ALA A 44 -15.33 -3.81 -0.73
CA ALA A 44 -16.07 -4.19 0.48
C ALA A 44 -17.41 -3.46 0.66
N GLY A 45 -17.58 -2.29 0.03
CA GLY A 45 -18.77 -1.45 0.21
C GLY A 45 -18.89 -0.85 1.61
N GLU A 46 -20.13 -0.65 2.07
CA GLU A 46 -20.39 -0.05 3.38
C GLU A 46 -20.11 -1.05 4.51
N VAL A 47 -19.16 -0.69 5.37
CA VAL A 47 -18.74 -1.50 6.51
C VAL A 47 -18.54 -0.63 7.75
N GLY A 48 -18.75 -1.21 8.94
CA GLY A 48 -18.51 -0.51 10.20
C GLY A 48 -17.04 -0.10 10.39
N ILE A 49 -16.80 0.88 11.28
CA ILE A 49 -15.49 1.50 11.50
C ILE A 49 -14.39 0.47 11.81
N VAL A 50 -14.69 -0.54 12.62
CA VAL A 50 -13.72 -1.59 12.99
C VAL A 50 -13.36 -2.45 11.79
N ALA A 51 -14.35 -2.87 10.99
CA ALA A 51 -14.12 -3.64 9.77
C ALA A 51 -13.34 -2.82 8.73
N ARG A 52 -13.67 -1.53 8.59
CA ARG A 52 -12.92 -0.58 7.75
C ARG A 52 -11.45 -0.51 8.16
N ALA A 53 -11.14 -0.34 9.45
CA ALA A 53 -9.76 -0.30 9.93
C ALA A 53 -8.99 -1.60 9.62
N LYS A 54 -9.65 -2.76 9.80
CA LYS A 54 -9.07 -4.06 9.46
C LYS A 54 -8.75 -4.16 7.97
N LEU A 55 -9.71 -3.81 7.10
CA LEU A 55 -9.53 -3.83 5.64
C LEU A 55 -8.37 -2.93 5.19
N ARG A 56 -8.25 -1.72 5.77
CA ARG A 56 -7.12 -0.81 5.48
C ARG A 56 -5.78 -1.49 5.75
N SER A 57 -5.61 -2.09 6.94
CA SER A 57 -4.35 -2.77 7.29
C SER A 57 -4.08 -3.98 6.39
N GLN A 58 -5.11 -4.78 6.07
CA GLN A 58 -4.99 -5.95 5.20
C GLN A 58 -4.61 -5.56 3.76
N ALA A 59 -5.18 -4.48 3.24
CA ALA A 59 -4.86 -3.96 1.91
C ALA A 59 -3.38 -3.54 1.82
N VAL A 60 -2.86 -2.85 2.84
CA VAL A 60 -1.43 -2.48 2.88
C VAL A 60 -0.53 -3.71 2.95
N VAL A 61 -0.89 -4.73 3.76
CA VAL A 61 -0.12 -5.98 3.83
C VAL A 61 -0.07 -6.67 2.46
N LYS A 62 -1.22 -6.87 1.81
CA LYS A 62 -1.30 -7.53 0.50
C LYS A 62 -0.50 -6.74 -0.55
N PHE A 63 -0.63 -5.42 -0.55
CA PHE A 63 0.15 -4.54 -1.42
C PHE A 63 1.66 -4.69 -1.19
N GLU A 64 2.12 -4.70 0.06
CA GLU A 64 3.55 -4.81 0.37
C GLU A 64 4.13 -6.17 -0.03
N ILE A 65 3.38 -7.26 0.19
CA ILE A 65 3.77 -8.61 -0.25
C ILE A 65 3.90 -8.65 -1.77
N ALA A 66 2.91 -8.12 -2.50
CA ALA A 66 2.94 -8.11 -3.97
C ALA A 66 4.04 -7.20 -4.53
N ARG A 67 4.33 -6.07 -3.86
CA ARG A 67 5.36 -5.10 -4.27
C ARG A 67 6.77 -5.65 -4.08
N ASP A 68 7.00 -6.37 -2.99
CA ASP A 68 8.32 -6.86 -2.58
C ASP A 68 8.18 -8.18 -1.80
N PRO A 69 8.13 -9.33 -2.50
CA PRO A 69 7.89 -10.64 -1.88
C PRO A 69 8.96 -11.05 -0.85
N GLU A 70 10.18 -10.55 -1.00
CA GLU A 70 11.32 -10.87 -0.14
C GLU A 70 11.37 -10.00 1.13
N ARG A 71 10.56 -8.94 1.20
CA ARG A 71 10.52 -8.04 2.35
C ARG A 71 10.11 -8.77 3.64
N THR A 72 10.84 -8.52 4.73
CA THR A 72 10.61 -9.27 5.97
C THR A 72 9.22 -9.04 6.57
N GLU A 73 8.67 -10.03 7.27
CA GLU A 73 7.35 -9.91 7.91
C GLU A 73 7.28 -8.71 8.87
N GLY A 74 8.37 -8.45 9.61
CA GLY A 74 8.46 -7.33 10.55
C GLY A 74 8.42 -5.95 9.88
N GLU A 75 9.08 -5.79 8.73
CA GLU A 75 9.04 -4.53 7.97
C GLU A 75 7.67 -4.26 7.36
N ILE A 76 7.00 -5.32 6.87
CA ILE A 76 5.63 -5.21 6.36
C ILE A 76 4.65 -4.89 7.50
N ALA A 77 4.78 -5.57 8.64
CA ALA A 77 3.94 -5.32 9.82
C ALA A 77 4.04 -3.88 10.30
N ARG A 78 5.26 -3.32 10.33
CA ARG A 78 5.50 -1.91 10.66
C ARG A 78 4.88 -0.97 9.64
N ALA A 79 4.99 -1.27 8.34
CA ALA A 79 4.42 -0.44 7.28
C ALA A 79 2.87 -0.45 7.27
N ALA A 80 2.25 -1.57 7.64
CA ALA A 80 0.81 -1.76 7.67
C ALA A 80 0.16 -1.50 9.04
N HIS A 81 0.93 -1.11 10.05
CA HIS A 81 0.47 -0.92 11.43
C HIS A 81 -0.29 -2.14 11.99
N THR A 82 0.28 -3.33 11.80
CA THR A 82 -0.35 -4.60 12.19
C THR A 82 0.67 -5.56 12.81
N SER A 83 0.22 -6.76 13.22
CA SER A 83 1.09 -7.78 13.82
C SER A 83 1.81 -8.63 12.75
N ILE A 84 2.98 -9.17 13.10
CA ILE A 84 3.71 -10.14 12.26
C ILE A 84 2.82 -11.35 11.92
N GLY A 85 2.00 -11.82 12.88
CA GLY A 85 1.07 -12.93 12.65
C GLY A 85 0.03 -12.63 11.57
N ALA A 86 -0.48 -11.40 11.49
CA ALA A 86 -1.39 -10.98 10.43
C ALA A 86 -0.70 -11.00 9.06
N VAL A 87 0.56 -10.56 8.98
CA VAL A 87 1.35 -10.63 7.74
C VAL A 87 1.59 -12.06 7.29
N ARG A 88 1.95 -12.95 8.23
CA ARG A 88 2.17 -14.37 7.95
C ARG A 88 0.92 -15.06 7.40
N ASN A 89 -0.25 -14.74 7.96
CA ASN A 89 -1.52 -15.27 7.45
C ASN A 89 -1.81 -14.75 6.04
N ALA A 90 -1.62 -13.45 5.79
CA ALA A 90 -1.79 -12.89 4.45
C ALA A 90 -0.83 -13.49 3.41
N ARG A 91 0.43 -13.79 3.78
CA ARG A 91 1.37 -14.51 2.89
C ARG A 91 0.85 -15.89 2.48
N LYS A 92 0.21 -16.62 3.40
CA LYS A 92 -0.39 -17.92 3.09
C LYS A 92 -1.59 -17.78 2.14
N GLU A 93 -2.40 -16.73 2.31
CA GLU A 93 -3.55 -16.45 1.43
C GLU A 93 -3.11 -16.09 0.00
N VAL A 94 -1.99 -15.38 -0.17
CA VAL A 94 -1.48 -14.97 -1.48
C VAL A 94 -0.71 -16.10 -2.20
N ALA A 95 -0.18 -17.07 -1.44
CA ALA A 95 0.53 -18.24 -1.99
C ALA A 95 -0.40 -19.41 -2.34
N ALA A 96 -1.69 -19.32 -2.00
CA ALA A 96 -2.72 -20.32 -2.29
C ALA A 96 -3.46 -19.97 -3.59
#